data_AF-I0L1L1-F1
#
_entry.id   AF-I0L1L1-F1
#
_cell.length_a   1.000
_cell.length_b   1.000
_cell.length_c   1.000
_cell.angle_alpha   90.00
_cell.angle_beta   90.00
_cell.angle_gamma   90.00
#
_symmetry.space_group_name_H-M   'P 1'
#
loop_
_entity.id
_entity.type
_entity.pdbx_description
1 polymer ?
#
loop_
_entity_poly.entity_id
_entity_poly.type
_entity_poly.pdbx_seq_one_letter_code
_entity_poly.pdbx_strand_id
1 'polypeptide(L)'
;MVPGMPAAETPEQISRTRTVTARAILQGRADLRTYPYRLLAVVSHHGLGGDQISEAVAAAEVLGQFGWDLVNVSEFGSNKIVYAFLRRR
;
A
#
# COMPACT_ATOMS: atom_id res chain seq x y z
N MET A 1 -2.96 10.22 27.37
CA MET A 1 -1.78 9.95 26.52
C MET A 1 -2.22 8.93 25.47
N VAL A 2 -2.61 9.39 24.28
CA VAL A 2 -3.08 8.48 23.22
C VAL A 2 -1.84 7.89 22.53
N PRO A 3 -1.67 6.57 22.45
CA PRO A 3 -0.53 5.96 21.78
C PRO A 3 -0.46 6.46 20.33
N GLY A 4 0.73 6.87 19.90
CA GLY A 4 0.96 7.57 18.63
C GLY A 4 0.25 6.90 17.46
N MET A 5 -0.79 7.56 16.95
CA MET A 5 -1.35 7.21 15.64
C MET A 5 -0.22 7.31 14.61
N PRO A 6 -0.02 6.30 13.74
CA PRO A 6 0.94 6.43 12.64
C PRO A 6 0.53 7.64 11.80
N ALA A 7 1.49 8.53 11.57
CA ALA A 7 1.31 9.72 10.75
C ALA A 7 0.82 9.31 9.34
N ALA A 8 0.02 10.16 8.72
CA ALA A 8 -0.38 9.96 7.32
C ALA A 8 0.87 9.84 6.44
N GLU A 9 0.85 8.92 5.47
CA GLU A 9 1.94 8.74 4.53
C GLU A 9 1.88 9.83 3.47
N THR A 10 2.88 10.70 3.47
CA THR A 10 2.90 11.87 2.58
C THR A 10 3.37 11.49 1.18
N PRO A 11 3.04 12.28 0.15
CA PRO A 11 3.47 12.01 -1.21
C PRO A 11 5.00 11.97 -1.34
N GLU A 12 5.73 12.77 -0.56
CA GLU A 12 7.19 12.79 -0.56
C GLU A 12 7.76 11.49 0.01
N GLN A 13 7.16 10.97 1.09
CA GLN A 13 7.55 9.70 1.69
C GLN A 13 7.32 8.56 0.70
N ILE A 14 6.13 8.48 0.13
CA ILE A 14 5.76 7.45 -0.84
C ILE A 14 6.62 7.58 -2.11
N SER A 15 6.94 8.79 -2.57
CA SER A 15 7.80 9.01 -3.75
C SER A 15 9.24 8.53 -3.53
N ARG A 16 9.76 8.61 -2.30
CA ARG A 16 11.11 8.13 -1.97
C ARG A 16 11.19 6.61 -2.01
N THR A 17 10.21 5.92 -1.41
CA THR A 17 10.21 4.46 -1.27
C THR A 17 9.49 3.75 -2.41
N ARG A 18 8.67 4.47 -3.17
CA ARG A 18 7.70 3.94 -4.14
C ARG A 18 6.76 2.90 -3.53
N THR A 19 6.56 3.00 -2.23
CA THR A 19 5.86 2.04 -1.41
C THR A 19 4.91 2.78 -0.48
N VAL A 20 3.70 2.26 -0.31
CA VAL A 20 2.69 2.75 0.62
C VAL A 20 2.11 1.58 1.41
N THR A 21 1.78 1.77 2.68
CA THR A 21 1.16 0.67 3.45
C THR A 21 -0.30 0.47 3.07
N ALA A 22 -0.73 -0.80 3.02
CA ALA A 22 -2.12 -1.17 2.78
C ALA A 22 -3.05 -0.51 3.81
N ARG A 23 -2.64 -0.49 5.08
CA ARG A 23 -3.37 0.18 6.16
C ARG A 23 -3.55 1.68 5.94
N ALA A 24 -2.52 2.39 5.48
CA ALA A 24 -2.65 3.82 5.20
C ALA A 24 -3.68 4.09 4.09
N ILE A 25 -3.73 3.25 3.05
CA ILE A 25 -4.75 3.33 2.00
C ILE A 25 -6.14 3.09 2.58
N LEU A 26 -6.33 1.97 3.28
CA LEU A 26 -7.63 1.56 3.83
C LEU A 26 -8.18 2.55 4.87
N GLN A 27 -7.30 3.30 5.54
CA GLN A 27 -7.68 4.33 6.51
C GLN A 27 -7.83 5.73 5.90
N GLY A 28 -7.64 5.89 4.57
CA GLY A 28 -7.68 7.20 3.91
C GLY A 28 -6.54 8.13 4.33
N ARG A 29 -5.39 7.56 4.71
CA ARG A 29 -4.21 8.25 5.23
C ARG A 29 -3.01 8.22 4.28
N ALA A 30 -3.22 7.83 3.03
CA ALA A 30 -2.22 7.87 1.97
C ALA A 30 -2.57 8.98 0.96
N ASP A 31 -1.64 9.88 0.69
CA ASP A 31 -1.79 10.88 -0.36
C ASP A 31 -0.92 10.52 -1.58
N LEU A 32 -1.59 10.17 -2.67
CA LEU A 32 -0.97 9.81 -3.96
C LEU A 32 -1.19 10.87 -5.05
N ARG A 33 -1.82 12.01 -4.72
CA ARG A 33 -2.25 13.00 -5.73
C ARG A 33 -1.09 13.58 -6.52
N THR A 34 0.04 13.83 -5.85
CA THR A 34 1.27 14.36 -6.45
C THR A 34 2.32 13.28 -6.73
N TYR A 35 1.97 11.99 -6.59
CA TYR A 35 2.88 10.89 -6.85
C TYR A 35 3.26 10.84 -8.35
N PRO A 36 4.55 10.99 -8.70
CA PRO A 36 4.96 11.23 -10.08
C PRO A 36 5.20 9.95 -10.88
N TYR A 37 5.28 8.79 -10.22
CA TYR A 37 5.65 7.54 -10.88
C TYR A 37 4.43 6.73 -11.31
N ARG A 38 4.61 5.93 -12.36
CA ARG A 38 3.56 5.03 -12.87
C ARG A 38 3.45 3.72 -12.11
N LEU A 39 4.46 3.34 -11.34
CA LEU A 39 4.48 2.09 -10.57
C LEU A 39 4.45 2.42 -9.09
N LEU A 40 3.69 1.64 -8.33
CA LEU A 40 3.53 1.77 -6.89
C LEU A 40 3.49 0.38 -6.27
N ALA A 41 4.20 0.19 -5.17
CA ALA A 41 4.07 -0.99 -4.34
C ALA A 41 3.15 -0.68 -3.14
N VAL A 42 2.18 -1.54 -2.89
CA VAL A 42 1.40 -1.55 -1.67
C VAL A 42 1.92 -2.68 -0.80
N VAL A 43 2.30 -2.36 0.42
CA VAL A 43 2.87 -3.33 1.35
C VAL A 43 1.92 -3.60 2.52
N SER A 44 1.70 -4.88 2.82
CA SER A 44 1.06 -5.31 4.05
C SER A 44 2.13 -5.93 4.97
N HIS A 45 2.19 -5.39 6.20
CA HIS A 45 3.13 -5.82 7.24
C HIS A 45 2.44 -6.50 8.42
N HIS A 46 1.09 -6.44 8.49
CA HIS A 46 0.33 -6.77 9.69
C HIS A 46 -0.65 -7.92 9.40
N GLY A 47 -0.49 -9.04 10.12
CA GLY A 47 -1.40 -10.19 10.06
C GLY A 47 -0.67 -11.52 9.85
N LEU A 48 -1.39 -12.64 9.94
CA LEU A 48 -0.86 -13.96 9.62
C LEU A 48 -1.23 -14.34 8.19
N GLY A 49 -0.25 -14.49 7.30
CA GLY A 49 -0.41 -15.05 5.95
C GLY A 49 -1.60 -14.51 5.14
N GLY A 50 -2.72 -15.24 5.15
CA GLY A 50 -3.93 -14.92 4.38
C GLY A 50 -4.55 -13.55 4.70
N ASP A 51 -4.37 -13.05 5.93
CA ASP A 51 -4.84 -11.71 6.30
C ASP A 51 -4.05 -10.61 5.58
N GLN A 52 -2.74 -10.82 5.36
CA GLN A 52 -1.87 -9.84 4.69
C GLN A 52 -2.16 -9.78 3.19
N ILE A 53 -2.43 -10.94 2.57
CA ILE A 53 -2.86 -10.99 1.17
C ILE A 53 -4.20 -10.27 1.03
N SER A 54 -5.15 -10.55 1.92
CA SER A 54 -6.47 -9.91 1.89
C SER A 54 -6.36 -8.40 2.08
N GLU A 55 -5.51 -7.93 3.00
CA GLU A 55 -5.29 -6.49 3.23
C GLU A 55 -4.67 -5.80 1.98
N ALA A 56 -3.66 -6.41 1.38
CA ALA A 56 -3.01 -5.87 0.18
C ALA A 56 -3.96 -5.82 -1.02
N VAL A 57 -4.79 -6.85 -1.22
CA VAL A 57 -5.79 -6.90 -2.29
C VAL A 57 -6.90 -5.87 -2.05
N ALA A 58 -7.41 -5.74 -0.82
CA ALA A 58 -8.40 -4.73 -0.50
C ALA A 58 -7.88 -3.30 -0.72
N ALA A 59 -6.63 -3.03 -0.33
CA ALA A 59 -6.01 -1.74 -0.61
C ALA A 59 -5.84 -1.49 -2.12
N ALA A 60 -5.48 -2.52 -2.90
CA ALA A 60 -5.39 -2.42 -4.35
C ALA A 60 -6.75 -2.14 -5.01
N GLU A 61 -7.84 -2.72 -4.51
CA GLU A 61 -9.21 -2.45 -4.98
C GLU A 61 -9.62 -0.99 -4.75
N VAL A 62 -9.30 -0.43 -3.58
CA VAL A 62 -9.51 1.00 -3.30
C VAL A 62 -8.75 1.85 -4.31
N LEU A 63 -7.46 1.55 -4.55
CA LEU A 63 -6.67 2.28 -5.55
C LEU A 63 -7.18 2.10 -6.98
N GLY A 64 -7.84 0.98 -7.28
CA GLY A 64 -8.56 0.73 -8.54
C GLY A 64 -9.55 1.83 -8.90
N GLN A 65 -10.25 2.36 -7.90
CA GLN A 65 -11.19 3.47 -8.06
C GLN A 65 -10.49 4.78 -8.45
N PHE A 66 -9.19 4.90 -8.18
CA PHE A 66 -8.35 6.06 -8.47
C PHE A 66 -7.42 5.86 -9.69
N GLY A 67 -7.70 4.86 -10.53
CA GLY A 67 -6.98 4.65 -11.80
C GLY A 67 -5.68 3.86 -11.66
N TRP A 68 -5.56 3.03 -10.63
CA TRP A 68 -4.47 2.06 -10.50
C TRP A 68 -4.93 0.66 -10.91
N ASP A 69 -4.12 -0.04 -11.68
CA ASP A 69 -4.37 -1.42 -12.07
C ASP A 69 -3.41 -2.34 -11.31
N LEU A 70 -3.94 -3.38 -10.66
CA LEU A 70 -3.14 -4.41 -10.00
C LEU A 70 -2.39 -5.23 -11.06
N VAL A 71 -1.06 -5.26 -10.95
CA VAL A 71 -0.17 -6.01 -11.86
C VAL A 71 0.16 -7.38 -11.29
N ASN A 72 0.52 -7.44 -10.01
CA ASN A 72 0.92 -8.69 -9.34
C ASN A 72 0.78 -8.57 -7.82
N VAL A 73 0.60 -9.71 -7.15
CA VAL A 73 0.78 -9.84 -5.69
C VAL A 73 1.87 -10.88 -5.45
N SER A 74 2.83 -10.55 -4.61
CA SER A 74 3.95 -11.43 -4.25
C SER A 74 4.24 -11.36 -2.75
N GLU A 75 4.51 -12.51 -2.16
CA GLU A 75 4.98 -12.64 -0.78
C GLU A 75 6.51 -12.79 -0.78
N PHE A 76 7.20 -11.99 0.03
CA PHE A 76 8.67 -12.02 0.11
C PHE A 76 9.17 -12.32 1.52
N GLY A 77 10.18 -13.20 1.58
CA GLY A 77 10.95 -13.49 2.78
C GLY A 77 10.24 -14.37 3.81
N SER A 78 10.98 -14.75 4.86
CA SER A 78 10.48 -15.56 5.97
C SER A 78 9.45 -14.85 6.85
N ASN A 79 9.43 -13.51 6.82
CA ASN A 79 8.47 -12.68 7.57
C ASN A 79 7.14 -12.46 6.81
N LYS A 80 6.94 -13.14 5.67
CA LYS A 80 5.67 -13.16 4.91
C LYS A 80 5.16 -11.77 4.54
N ILE A 81 6.05 -10.84 4.20
CA ILE A 81 5.62 -9.49 3.79
C ILE A 81 4.98 -9.60 2.42
N VAL A 82 3.74 -9.13 2.30
CA VAL A 82 3.01 -9.16 1.03
C VAL A 82 3.10 -7.81 0.34
N TYR A 83 3.44 -7.86 -0.95
CA TYR A 83 3.47 -6.70 -1.83
C TYR A 83 2.45 -6.89 -2.94
N ALA A 84 1.58 -5.90 -3.12
CA ALA A 84 0.79 -5.73 -4.33
C ALA A 84 1.45 -4.65 -5.19
N PHE A 85 1.81 -4.99 -6.43
CA PHE A 85 2.39 -4.05 -7.39
C PHE A 85 1.28 -3.52 -8.29
N LEU A 86 1.15 -2.20 -8.35
CA LEU A 86 0.16 -1.52 -9.17
C LEU A 86 0.83 -0.64 -10.21
N ARG A 87 0.09 -0.44 -11.31
CA ARG A 87 0.45 0.48 -12.39
C ARG A 87 -0.67 1.49 -12.59
N ARG A 88 -0.31 2.77 -12.69
CA ARG A 88 -1.25 3.83 -13.04
C ARG A 88 -1.69 3.67 -14.51
N ARG A 89 -3.01 3.67 -14.72
CA ARG A 89 -3.65 3.61 -16.03
C ARG A 89 -3.21 4.77 -16.91
#